data_AF-A0A9E7RVA9-F1
#
_entry.id   AF-A0A9E7RVA9-F1
#
_cell.length_a   1.000
_cell.length_b   1.000
_cell.length_c   1.000
_cell.angle_alpha   90.00
_cell.angle_beta   90.00
_cell.angle_gamma   90.00
#
_symmetry.space_group_name_H-M   'P 1'
#
loop_
_entity.id
_entity.type
_entity.pdbx_description
1 polymer ?
#
loop_
_entity_poly.entity_id
_entity_poly.type
_entity_poly.pdbx_seq_one_letter_code
_entity_poly.pdbx_strand_id
1 'polypeptide(L)' 'MAVDWIRIKDLGGGEHAYRTGVGGNALDIRVSERKITVTFLIDENPVQRVFLKSNLIYYDYTSEHLRKKYGGE' A
#
# COMPACT_ATOMS: atom_id res chain seq x y z
N MET A 1 9.39 -2.77 7.95
CA MET A 1 8.27 -3.73 7.78
C MET A 1 7.91 -3.70 6.30
N ALA A 2 8.03 -4.83 5.61
CA ALA A 2 7.68 -4.92 4.20
C ALA A 2 6.16 -5.08 4.06
N VAL A 3 5.58 -4.42 3.06
CA VAL A 3 4.16 -4.54 2.71
C VAL A 3 4.07 -5.21 1.35
N ASP A 4 3.51 -6.42 1.31
CA ASP A 4 3.42 -7.20 0.06
C ASP A 4 2.31 -6.67 -0.85
N TRP A 5 1.20 -6.22 -0.28
CA TRP A 5 0.13 -5.58 -1.04
C TRP A 5 -0.64 -4.57 -0.21
N ILE A 6 -1.30 -3.64 -0.90
CA ILE A 6 -2.23 -2.69 -0.33
C ILE A 6 -3.41 -2.45 -1.27
N ARG A 7 -4.61 -2.33 -0.70
CA ARG A 7 -5.82 -1.86 -1.35
C ARG A 7 -6.26 -0.57 -0.69
N ILE A 8 -6.65 0.42 -1.48
CA ILE A 8 -6.98 1.76 -1.03
C ILE A 8 -8.26 2.19 -1.74
N LYS A 9 -9.20 2.75 -0.97
CA LYS A 9 -10.34 3.46 -1.52
C LYS A 9 -10.32 4.91 -1.05
N ASP A 10 -10.23 5.84 -1.99
CA ASP A 10 -10.21 7.26 -1.70
C ASP A 10 -11.63 7.87 -1.66
N LEU A 11 -11.75 9.05 -1.03
CA LEU A 11 -13.02 9.78 -0.94
C LEU A 11 -13.58 10.22 -2.31
N GLY A 12 -12.73 10.30 -3.33
CA GLY A 12 -13.14 10.57 -4.71
C GLY A 12 -13.74 9.34 -5.41
N GLY A 13 -13.81 8.19 -4.73
CA GLY A 13 -14.33 6.94 -5.27
C GLY A 13 -13.30 6.12 -6.05
N GLY A 14 -12.03 6.55 -6.10
CA GLY A 14 -10.97 5.78 -6.73
C GLY A 14 -10.58 4.56 -5.90
N GLU A 15 -10.45 3.42 -6.58
CA GLU A 15 -9.97 2.17 -5.99
C GLU A 15 -8.58 1.85 -6.55
N HIS A 16 -7.61 1.66 -5.65
CA HIS A 16 -6.22 1.40 -6.01
C HIS A 16 -5.74 0.11 -5.35
N ALA A 17 -5.12 -0.77 -6.13
CA ALA A 17 -4.53 -1.99 -5.65
C ALA A 17 -3.07 -2.08 -6.10
N TYR A 18 -2.18 -2.30 -5.13
CA TYR A 18 -0.75 -2.41 -5.37
C TYR A 18 -0.19 -3.66 -4.72
N ARG A 19 0.77 -4.28 -5.39
CA ARG A 19 1.48 -5.46 -4.91
C ARG A 19 2.97 -5.34 -5.23
N THR A 20 3.83 -5.70 -4.28
CA THR A 20 5.28 -5.81 -4.45
C THR A 20 5.68 -7.26 -4.76
N GLY A 21 6.89 -7.45 -5.28
CA GLY A 21 7.42 -8.77 -5.64
C GLY A 21 7.11 -9.19 -7.09
N VAL A 22 7.28 -10.48 -7.38
CA VAL A 22 7.18 -11.03 -8.74
C VAL A 22 5.76 -10.85 -9.29
N GLY A 23 5.64 -10.18 -10.44
CA GLY A 23 4.34 -9.85 -11.06
C GLY A 23 3.56 -8.74 -10.33
N GLY A 24 4.18 -8.09 -9.34
CA GLY A 24 3.63 -6.90 -8.68
C GLY A 24 3.78 -5.64 -9.52
N ASN A 25 2.88 -4.68 -9.32
CA ASN A 25 2.88 -3.37 -9.96
C ASN A 25 3.52 -2.26 -9.10
N ALA A 26 4.08 -2.61 -7.93
CA ALA A 26 4.79 -1.69 -7.06
C ALA A 26 6.20 -2.20 -6.75
N LEU A 27 7.15 -1.29 -6.70
CA LEU A 27 8.52 -1.53 -6.23
C LEU A 27 8.59 -1.55 -4.71
N ASP A 28 7.87 -0.63 -4.05
CA ASP A 28 7.89 -0.46 -2.60
C ASP A 28 6.58 0.14 -2.11
N ILE A 29 6.11 -0.31 -0.95
CA ILE A 29 4.92 0.22 -0.29
C ILE A 29 5.29 0.54 1.16
N ARG A 30 5.12 1.80 1.55
CA ARG A 30 5.36 2.30 2.91
C ARG A 30 4.08 2.83 3.50
N VAL A 31 3.67 2.23 4.62
CA VAL A 31 2.54 2.71 5.41
C VAL A 31 3.09 3.40 6.66
N SER A 32 2.79 4.68 6.82
CA SER A 32 3.13 5.47 8.01
C SER A 32 1.86 5.87 8.74
N GLU A 33 1.98 6.54 9.89
CA GLU A 33 0.82 6.95 10.70
C GLU A 33 -0.19 7.78 9.87
N ARG A 34 0.28 8.78 9.13
CA ARG A 34 -0.57 9.78 8.43
C ARG A 34 -0.77 9.52 6.94
N LYS A 35 0.11 8.74 6.31
CA LYS A 35 0.12 8.56 4.85
C LYS A 35 0.58 7.17 4.44
N ILE A 36 0.23 6.82 3.21
CA ILE A 36 0.71 5.65 2.50
C ILE A 36 1.48 6.15 1.28
N THR A 37 2.66 5.58 1.03
CA THR A 37 3.48 5.90 -0.13
C THR A 37 3.71 4.61 -0.92
N VAL A 38 3.38 4.65 -2.21
CA VAL A 38 3.60 3.55 -3.15
C VAL A 38 4.59 4.03 -4.20
N THR A 39 5.67 3.28 -4.38
CA THR A 39 6.66 3.52 -5.44
C THR A 39 6.45 2.49 -6.53
N PHE A 40 6.39 2.91 -7.80
CA PHE A 40 6.24 2.04 -8.98
C PHE A 40 6.98 2.65 -10.18
N LEU A 41 7.13 1.88 -11.26
CA LEU A 41 7.78 2.35 -12.48
C LEU A 41 6.76 2.89 -13.47
N ILE A 42 7.05 4.05 -14.06
CA ILE A 42 6.38 4.60 -15.24
C ILE A 42 7.49 4.90 -16.25
N ASP A 43 7.45 4.28 -17.44
CA ASP A 43 8.48 4.45 -18.47
C ASP A 43 9.91 4.30 -17.90
N GLU A 44 10.14 3.21 -17.14
CA GLU A 44 11.41 2.90 -16.45
C GLU A 44 11.83 3.90 -15.35
N ASN A 45 11.05 4.94 -15.11
CA ASN A 45 11.33 5.94 -14.08
C ASN A 45 10.55 5.61 -12.79
N PRO A 46 11.21 5.62 -11.62
CA PRO A 46 10.53 5.41 -10.35
C PRO A 46 9.66 6.62 -10.00
N VAL A 47 8.36 6.40 -9.89
CA VAL A 47 7.36 7.38 -9.51
C VAL A 47 6.76 7.01 -8.17
N GLN A 48 6.51 8.02 -7.33
CA GLN A 48 5.87 7.84 -6.03
C GLN A 48 4.45 8.41 -6.06
N ARG A 49 3.50 7.62 -5.58
CA ARG A 49 2.14 8.08 -5.28
C ARG A 49 1.93 8.10 -3.78
N VAL A 50 1.37 9.20 -3.29
CA VAL A 50 1.12 9.42 -1.87
C VAL A 50 -0.38 9.52 -1.63
N PHE A 51 -0.86 8.73 -0.70
CA PHE A 51 -2.24 8.76 -0.22
C PHE A 51 -2.25 9.26 1.23
N LEU A 52 -2.95 10.37 1.48
CA LEU A 52 -3.17 10.87 2.83
C LEU A 52 -4.31 10.08 3.46
N LYS A 53 -4.11 9.47 4.63
CA LYS A 53 -5.12 8.62 5.26
C LYS A 53 -6.42 9.37 5.60
N SER A 54 -6.32 10.67 5.88
CA SER A 54 -7.48 11.55 6.07
C SER A 54 -8.39 11.65 4.84
N ASN A 55 -7.88 11.29 3.65
CA ASN A 55 -8.62 11.33 2.39
C ASN A 55 -9.03 9.94 1.90
N LEU A 56 -8.93 8.92 2.77
CA LEU A 56 -9.27 7.54 2.44
C LEU A 56 -10.56 7.14 3.14
N ILE A 57 -11.43 6.45 2.40
CA ILE A 57 -12.59 5.77 2.96
C ILE A 57 -12.12 4.54 3.74
N TYR A 58 -11.25 3.74 3.13
CA TYR A 58 -10.58 2.63 3.79
C TYR A 58 -9.26 2.31 3.08
N TYR A 59 -8.41 1.56 3.78
CA TYR A 59 -7.24 0.91 3.21
C TYR A 59 -6.98 -0.40 3.94
N ASP A 60 -6.46 -1.39 3.23
CA ASP A 60 -6.13 -2.71 3.77
C ASP A 60 -4.80 -3.18 3.19
N TYR A 61 -3.94 -3.78 4.00
CA TYR A 61 -2.57 -4.12 3.58
C TYR A 61 -2.02 -5.32 4.33
N THR A 62 -1.15 -6.10 3.68
CA THR A 62 -0.35 -7.08 4.41
C THR A 62 0.76 -6.40 5.18
N SER A 63 0.78 -6.65 6.48
CA SER A 63 1.94 -6.38 7.30
C SER A 63 2.20 -7.63 8.12
N GLU A 64 3.45 -8.10 8.19
CA GLU A 64 3.84 -9.14 9.14
C GLU A 64 3.39 -8.79 10.59
N HIS A 65 3.21 -7.51 10.89
CA HIS A 65 2.66 -7.05 12.18
C HIS A 65 1.19 -7.44 12.42
N LEU A 66 0.37 -7.54 11.37
CA LEU A 66 -1.02 -8.04 11.49
C LEU A 66 -1.04 -9.57 11.66
N ARG A 67 -0.08 -10.27 11.04
CA ARG A 67 0.07 -11.72 11.20
C ARG A 67 0.47 -12.12 12.63
N LYS A 68 1.27 -11.31 13.33
CA LYS A 68 1.55 -11.53 14.77
C LYS A 68 0.42 -11.07 15.71
N LYS A 69 -0.42 -10.11 15.31
CA LYS A 69 -1.53 -9.63 16.16
C LYS A 69 -2.76 -10.55 16.13
N TYR A 70 -2.94 -11.32 15.06
CA TYR A 70 -4.09 -12.22 14.88
C TYR A 70 -3.72 -13.70 14.61
N GLY A 71 -2.44 -14.05 14.46
CA GLY A 71 -1.96 -15.42 14.24
C GLY A 71 -1.36 -16.02 15.50
N GLY A 72 -2.10 -15.97 16.60
CA GLY A 72 -1.82 -16.77 17.79
C GLY A 72 -2.59 -18.07 17.73
N GLU A 73 -1.96 -19.11 17.19
CA GLU A 73 -2.23 -20.52 17.52
C GLU A 73 -0.90 -21.20 17.86
#